data_AF-A0AA35V5B0-F1
#
_entry.id   AF-A0AA35V5B0-F1
#
_cell.length_a   1.000
_cell.length_b   1.000
_cell.length_c   1.000
_cell.angle_alpha   90.00
_cell.angle_beta   90.00
_cell.angle_gamma   90.00
#
_symmetry.space_group_name_H-M   'P 1'
#
loop_
_entity.id
_entity.type
_entity.pdbx_description
1 polymer ?
#
loop_
_entity_poly.entity_id
_entity_poly.type
_entity_poly.pdbx_seq_one_letter_code
_entity_poly.pdbx_strand_id
1 'polypeptide(L)'
;MRSIEVDVPNRLARVQAGAVVGDLYYSISQKTDTLYFPAGVCPTVGFGGYIGGGGYGNLMRKHGTAADNVLDVRFMDVNGNILNRKSMGEDLFWAIRGGGASSLE
;
A
#
# COMPACT_ATOMS: atom_id res chain seq x y z
N MET A 1 -1.29 6.04 -13.37
CA MET A 1 -0.90 4.81 -12.67
C MET A 1 -1.90 4.49 -11.56
N ARG A 2 -3.02 3.81 -11.88
CA ARG A 2 -4.10 3.47 -10.92
C ARG A 2 -4.54 1.99 -10.99
N SER A 3 -3.74 1.12 -11.60
CA SER A 3 -4.07 -0.31 -11.71
C SER A 3 -4.11 -0.97 -10.33
N ILE A 4 -5.05 -1.89 -10.16
CA ILE A 4 -5.19 -2.77 -8.99
C ILE A 4 -5.39 -4.20 -9.48
N GLU A 5 -4.55 -5.10 -9.01
CA GLU A 5 -4.66 -6.54 -9.26
C GLU A 5 -4.84 -7.26 -7.92
N VAL A 6 -5.91 -8.05 -7.79
CA VAL A 6 -6.24 -8.80 -6.57
C VAL A 6 -6.08 -10.30 -6.84
N ASP A 7 -5.24 -10.94 -6.04
CA ASP A 7 -5.00 -12.38 -6.02
C ASP A 7 -5.65 -12.97 -4.76
N VAL A 8 -6.86 -13.51 -4.93
CA VAL A 8 -7.67 -14.05 -3.83
C VAL A 8 -7.03 -15.31 -3.21
N PRO A 9 -6.56 -16.31 -3.97
CA PRO A 9 -5.90 -17.48 -3.40
C PRO A 9 -4.71 -17.14 -2.50
N ASN A 10 -3.87 -16.20 -2.93
CA ASN A 10 -2.68 -15.80 -2.16
C ASN A 10 -2.94 -14.68 -1.16
N ARG A 11 -4.15 -14.09 -1.16
CA ARG A 11 -4.55 -12.94 -0.33
C ARG A 11 -3.64 -11.73 -0.52
N LEU A 12 -3.27 -11.45 -1.77
CA LEU A 12 -2.39 -10.35 -2.14
C LEU A 12 -3.10 -9.35 -3.05
N ALA A 13 -2.71 -8.08 -2.97
CA ALA A 13 -3.10 -7.07 -3.93
C ALA A 13 -1.88 -6.26 -4.38
N ARG A 14 -1.74 -6.03 -5.68
CA ARG A 14 -0.77 -5.08 -6.24
C ARG A 14 -1.51 -3.80 -6.57
N VAL A 15 -1.14 -2.71 -5.93
CA VAL A 15 -1.83 -1.41 -6.03
C VAL A 15 -0.85 -0.36 -6.50
N GLN A 16 -1.14 0.31 -7.62
CA GLN A 16 -0.32 1.43 -8.08
C GLN A 16 -0.53 2.67 -7.20
N ALA A 17 0.53 3.45 -6.98
CA ALA A 17 0.54 4.57 -6.04
C ALA A 17 -0.51 5.66 -6.30
N GLY A 18 -1.01 5.80 -7.53
CA GLY A 18 -2.07 6.76 -7.87
C GLY A 18 -3.50 6.27 -7.64
N ALA A 19 -3.70 4.99 -7.28
CA ALA A 19 -5.02 4.49 -6.90
C ALA A 19 -5.50 5.13 -5.59
N VAL A 20 -6.80 5.11 -5.35
CA VAL A 20 -7.39 5.60 -4.10
C VAL A 20 -7.96 4.47 -3.26
N VAL A 21 -8.16 4.70 -1.96
CA VAL A 21 -8.68 3.72 -1.00
C VAL A 21 -9.98 3.06 -1.49
N GLY A 22 -10.89 3.85 -2.05
CA GLY A 22 -12.14 3.35 -2.62
C GLY A 22 -11.96 2.37 -3.77
N ASP A 23 -10.98 2.61 -4.66
CA ASP A 23 -10.70 1.73 -5.79
C ASP A 23 -10.23 0.34 -5.29
N LEU A 24 -9.42 0.29 -4.22
CA LEU A 24 -8.97 -0.98 -3.64
C LEU A 24 -10.13 -1.74 -3.00
N TYR A 25 -10.95 -1.06 -2.20
CA TYR A 25 -12.12 -1.69 -1.58
C TYR A 25 -13.09 -2.25 -2.61
N TYR A 26 -13.37 -1.47 -3.65
CA TYR A 26 -14.20 -1.92 -4.75
C TYR A 26 -13.58 -3.12 -5.47
N SER A 27 -12.28 -3.07 -5.77
CA SER A 27 -11.60 -4.15 -6.48
C SER A 27 -11.57 -5.47 -5.69
N ILE A 28 -11.42 -5.41 -4.36
CA ILE A 28 -11.48 -6.58 -3.49
C ILE A 28 -12.92 -7.13 -3.44
N SER A 29 -13.93 -6.28 -3.23
CA SER A 29 -15.31 -6.72 -3.11
C SER A 29 -15.86 -7.35 -4.39
N GLN A 30 -15.38 -6.92 -5.57
CA GLN A 30 -15.71 -7.57 -6.85
C GLN A 30 -15.15 -8.99 -7.00
N LYS A 31 -14.21 -9.41 -6.12
CA LYS A 31 -13.53 -10.71 -6.21
C LYS A 31 -13.85 -11.63 -5.05
N THR A 32 -14.22 -11.11 -3.89
CA THR A 32 -14.53 -11.90 -2.70
C THR A 32 -15.26 -11.07 -1.63
N ASP A 33 -16.14 -11.73 -0.87
CA ASP A 33 -16.84 -11.14 0.27
C ASP A 33 -16.14 -11.41 1.62
N THR A 34 -14.98 -12.09 1.59
CA THR A 34 -14.31 -12.59 2.81
C THR A 34 -12.95 -11.94 3.09
N LEU A 35 -12.38 -11.21 2.14
CA LEU A 35 -11.12 -10.50 2.30
C LEU A 35 -11.35 -8.99 2.36
N TYR A 36 -10.53 -8.31 3.15
CA TYR A 36 -10.52 -6.86 3.32
C TYR A 36 -9.08 -6.38 3.57
N PHE A 37 -8.84 -5.08 3.35
CA PHE A 37 -7.56 -4.44 3.63
C PHE A 37 -7.71 -3.35 4.71
N PRO A 38 -6.83 -3.29 5.73
CA PRO A 38 -6.91 -2.28 6.78
C PRO A 38 -6.46 -0.90 6.27
N ALA A 39 -7.40 -0.15 5.71
CA ALA A 39 -7.20 1.22 5.25
C ALA A 39 -8.26 2.19 5.84
N GLY A 40 -8.18 3.46 5.45
CA GLY A 40 -8.99 4.55 5.98
C GLY A 40 -10.40 4.57 5.41
N VAL A 41 -11.25 5.42 5.97
CA VAL A 41 -12.66 5.51 5.55
C VAL A 41 -12.90 6.47 4.38
N CYS A 42 -11.95 7.37 4.10
CA CYS A 42 -12.08 8.37 3.05
C CYS A 42 -11.72 7.77 1.68
N PRO A 43 -12.69 7.51 0.78
CA PRO A 43 -12.46 6.73 -0.43
C PRO A 43 -11.55 7.42 -1.46
N THR A 44 -11.46 8.74 -1.43
CA THR A 44 -10.68 9.55 -2.37
C THR A 44 -9.21 9.71 -1.99
N VAL A 45 -8.79 9.21 -0.81
CA VAL A 45 -7.39 9.30 -0.35
C VAL A 45 -6.51 8.42 -1.22
N GLY A 46 -5.42 8.98 -1.75
CA GLY A 46 -4.47 8.29 -2.63
C GLY A 46 -3.49 7.39 -1.87
N PHE A 47 -3.21 6.21 -2.43
CA PHE A 47 -2.38 5.18 -1.81
C PHE A 47 -0.91 5.60 -1.60
N GLY A 48 -0.33 6.36 -2.53
CA GLY A 48 1.08 6.75 -2.46
C GLY A 48 1.46 7.47 -1.17
N GLY A 49 0.69 8.51 -0.80
CA GLY A 49 0.89 9.21 0.47
C GLY A 49 0.35 8.44 1.68
N TYR A 50 -0.77 7.73 1.51
CA TYR A 50 -1.45 7.03 2.59
C TYR A 50 -0.60 5.93 3.23
N ILE A 51 0.05 5.09 2.41
CA ILE A 51 0.99 4.07 2.91
C ILE A 51 2.25 4.72 3.48
N GLY A 52 2.76 5.75 2.80
CA GLY A 52 3.92 6.52 3.25
C GLY A 52 3.78 7.08 4.65
N GLY A 53 2.56 7.45 5.06
CA GLY A 53 2.24 7.96 6.40
C GLY A 53 1.65 6.93 7.36
N GLY A 54 1.76 5.63 7.06
CA GLY A 54 1.21 4.55 7.90
C GLY A 54 -0.20 4.15 7.49
N GLY A 55 -1.15 5.09 7.61
CA GLY A 55 -2.53 4.90 7.18
C GLY A 55 -3.38 4.07 8.16
N TYR A 56 -4.21 4.75 8.97
CA TYR A 56 -5.10 4.11 9.94
C TYR A 56 -6.56 4.02 9.45
N GLY A 57 -7.32 3.12 10.06
CA GLY A 57 -8.76 3.01 9.86
C GLY A 57 -9.44 2.04 10.82
N ASN A 58 -10.67 1.63 10.49
CA ASN A 58 -11.54 0.86 11.39
C ASN A 58 -10.94 -0.48 11.84
N LEU A 59 -10.08 -1.07 11.01
CA LEU A 59 -9.43 -2.35 11.27
C LEU A 59 -8.11 -2.24 12.06
N MET A 60 -7.66 -1.02 12.39
CA MET A 60 -6.35 -0.79 12.99
C MET A 60 -6.12 -1.57 14.28
N ARG A 61 -7.12 -1.63 15.16
CA ARG A 61 -7.00 -2.36 16.44
C ARG A 61 -6.82 -3.87 16.28
N LYS A 62 -7.23 -4.43 15.15
CA LYS A 62 -7.17 -5.87 14.87
C LYS A 62 -6.00 -6.24 13.95
N HIS A 63 -5.66 -5.37 12.99
CA HIS A 63 -4.74 -5.67 11.91
C HIS A 63 -3.59 -4.66 11.73
N GLY A 64 -3.49 -3.64 12.59
CA GLY A 64 -2.50 -2.58 12.45
C GLY A 64 -2.82 -1.58 11.34
N THR A 65 -1.86 -0.74 11.00
CA THR A 65 -1.97 0.25 9.94
C THR A 65 -1.87 -0.40 8.56
N ALA A 66 -2.20 0.35 7.51
CA ALA A 66 -2.05 -0.11 6.13
C ALA A 66 -0.58 -0.45 5.81
N ALA A 67 0.36 0.36 6.31
CA ALA A 67 1.79 0.16 6.13
C ALA A 67 2.32 -1.10 6.82
N ASP A 68 1.72 -1.53 7.95
CA ASP A 68 2.06 -2.80 8.60
C ASP A 68 1.74 -4.02 7.73
N ASN A 69 0.85 -3.85 6.73
CA ASN A 69 0.37 -4.91 5.85
C ASN A 69 0.99 -4.89 4.45
N VAL A 70 2.04 -4.07 4.23
CA VAL A 70 2.77 -4.00 2.96
C VAL A 70 3.90 -5.03 2.95
N LEU A 71 3.93 -5.88 1.92
CA LEU A 71 4.93 -6.94 1.79
C LEU A 71 6.12 -6.57 0.89
N ASP A 72 5.88 -5.71 -0.10
CA ASP A 72 6.85 -5.25 -1.10
C ASP A 72 6.37 -3.92 -1.72
N VAL A 73 7.27 -3.12 -2.27
CA VAL A 73 7.02 -1.83 -2.92
C VAL A 73 7.90 -1.70 -4.15
N ARG A 74 7.37 -1.12 -5.23
CA ARG A 74 8.21 -0.58 -6.31
C ARG A 74 8.49 0.89 -6.06
N PHE A 75 9.75 1.22 -5.85
CA PHE A 75 10.22 2.57 -5.53
C PHE A 75 11.17 3.06 -6.62
N MET A 76 11.16 4.34 -6.93
CA MET A 76 12.11 4.97 -7.84
C MET A 76 13.07 5.82 -7.02
N ASP A 77 14.36 5.50 -7.04
CA ASP A 77 15.37 6.29 -6.34
C ASP A 77 15.71 7.59 -7.10
N VAL A 78 16.50 8.47 -6.48
CA VAL A 78 16.99 9.72 -7.09
C VAL A 78 17.81 9.51 -8.37
N ASN A 79 18.33 8.31 -8.61
CA ASN A 79 19.08 7.97 -9.82
C ASN A 79 18.18 7.42 -10.93
N GLY A 80 16.87 7.29 -10.70
CA GLY A 80 15.90 6.75 -11.65
C GLY A 80 15.83 5.23 -11.68
N ASN A 81 16.49 4.53 -10.75
CA ASN A 81 16.40 3.07 -10.66
C ASN A 81 15.07 2.66 -10.04
N ILE A 82 14.45 1.63 -10.61
CA ILE A 82 13.25 1.00 -10.02
C ILE A 82 13.70 -0.12 -9.09
N LEU A 83 13.51 0.10 -7.79
CA LEU A 83 13.84 -0.84 -6.74
C LEU A 83 12.60 -1.61 -6.28
N ASN A 84 12.79 -2.86 -5.90
CA ASN A 84 11.86 -3.63 -5.07
C ASN A 84 12.43 -3.77 -3.65
N ARG A 85 11.70 -4.40 -2.72
CA ARG A 85 12.15 -4.62 -1.34
C ARG A 85 13.56 -5.19 -1.27
N LYS A 86 13.84 -6.21 -2.11
CA LYS A 86 15.15 -6.88 -2.12
C LYS A 86 16.27 -5.94 -2.56
N SER A 87 16.06 -5.12 -3.59
CA SER A 87 17.10 -4.23 -4.12
C SER A 87 17.21 -2.91 -3.36
N MET A 88 16.16 -2.46 -2.66
CA MET A 88 16.20 -1.25 -1.82
C MET A 88 16.78 -1.51 -0.43
N GLY A 89 16.77 -2.76 0.04
CA GLY A 89 17.19 -3.11 1.39
C GLY A 89 16.12 -2.84 2.45
N GLU A 90 16.28 -3.43 3.63
CA GLU A 90 15.26 -3.39 4.68
C GLU A 90 15.12 -2.01 5.34
N ASP A 91 16.18 -1.20 5.39
CA ASP A 91 16.13 0.13 6.01
C ASP A 91 15.24 1.09 5.21
N LEU A 92 15.41 1.14 3.89
CA LEU A 92 14.55 1.95 3.02
C LEU A 92 13.12 1.38 2.97
N PHE A 93 12.98 0.05 2.92
CA PHE A 93 11.67 -0.59 2.99
C PHE A 93 10.93 -0.30 4.31
N TRP A 94 11.65 -0.19 5.44
CA TRP A 94 11.09 0.25 6.71
C TRP A 94 10.68 1.73 6.64
N ALA A 95 11.54 2.60 6.12
CA ALA A 95 11.28 4.05 6.06
C ALA A 95 10.06 4.42 5.20
N ILE A 96 9.84 3.73 4.08
CA ILE A 96 8.67 3.94 3.20
C ILE A 96 7.35 3.58 3.91
N ARG A 97 7.36 2.71 4.91
CA ARG A 97 6.15 2.20 5.60
C ARG A 97 5.78 3.03 6.83
N GLY A 98 5.82 4.36 6.72
CA GLY A 98 5.36 5.26 7.78
C GLY A 98 6.21 6.52 8.00
N GLY A 99 7.42 6.59 7.43
CA GLY A 99 8.34 7.72 7.59
C GLY A 99 8.01 8.93 6.71
N GLY A 100 6.97 8.86 5.88
CA GLY A 100 6.65 9.86 4.86
C GLY A 100 7.38 9.58 3.56
N ALA A 101 6.65 9.22 2.50
CA ALA A 101 7.26 8.85 1.21
C ALA A 101 7.93 10.04 0.49
N SER A 102 7.64 11.28 0.88
CA SER A 102 8.20 12.49 0.25
C SER A 102 9.57 12.90 0.79
N SER A 103 10.05 12.28 1.87
CA SER A 103 11.33 12.61 2.53
C SER A 103 12.43 11.59 2.26
N LEU A 104 12.20 10.66 1.34
CA LEU A 104 13.13 9.57 1.04
C LEU A 104 13.91 9.93 -0.22
N GLU A 105 15.22 10.13 -0.03
CA GLU A 105 16.21 10.38 -1.09
C GLU A 105 16.62 9.07 -1.79
#